data_AF-A0A9E3EZ83-F1
#
_entry.id   AF-A0A9E3EZ83-F1
#
_cell.length_a   1.000
_cell.length_b   1.000
_cell.length_c   1.000
_cell.angle_alpha   90.00
_cell.angle_beta   90.00
_cell.angle_gamma   90.00
#
_symmetry.space_group_name_H-M   'P 1'
#
loop_
_entity.id
_entity.type
_entity.pdbx_description
1 polymer ?
#
loop_
_entity_poly.entity_id
_entity_poly.type
_entity_poly.pdbx_seq_one_letter_code
_entity_poly.pdbx_strand_id
1 'polypeptide(L)'
;MKARRSFIKHGVLAAGGAGIGLGLLDGRHAARAGDDGYGGPTQGDIAILQFLAAVELIESDLWLQYAELGGVQDKELPGLPTGGSAPYTAALSNLDADMPQY
;
A
#
# COMPACT_ATOMS: atom_id res chain seq x y z
N MET A 1 -2.59 16.36 17.93
CA MET A 1 -2.46 14.88 17.83
C MET A 1 -3.78 14.08 17.99
N LYS A 2 -4.93 14.68 18.36
CA LYS A 2 -6.22 13.95 18.55
C LYS A 2 -6.94 13.51 17.26
N ALA A 3 -6.74 14.19 16.13
CA ALA A 3 -7.47 13.92 14.89
C ALA A 3 -7.13 12.55 14.25
N ARG A 4 -5.84 12.16 14.26
CA ARG A 4 -5.34 10.92 13.64
C ARG A 4 -5.90 9.64 14.27
N ARG A 5 -6.00 9.61 15.61
CA ARG A 5 -6.59 8.48 16.36
C ARG A 5 -8.12 8.41 16.27
N SER A 6 -8.79 9.53 15.99
CA SER A 6 -10.24 9.55 15.83
C SER A 6 -10.65 8.90 14.50
N PHE A 7 -9.89 9.13 13.43
CA PHE A 7 -10.19 8.60 12.10
C PHE A 7 -10.12 7.06 12.06
N ILE A 8 -9.10 6.46 12.69
CA ILE A 8 -8.96 4.99 12.78
C ILE A 8 -10.06 4.38 13.64
N LYS A 9 -10.44 5.03 14.76
CA LYS A 9 -11.51 4.52 15.63
C LYS A 9 -12.89 4.55 14.96
N HIS A 10 -13.18 5.60 14.19
CA HIS A 10 -14.47 5.72 13.50
C HIS A 10 -14.50 4.98 12.15
N GLY A 11 -13.35 4.85 11.46
CA GLY A 11 -13.24 4.08 10.22
C GLY A 11 -13.34 2.57 10.42
N VAL A 12 -12.76 2.04 11.50
CA VAL A 12 -12.85 0.60 11.83
C VAL A 12 -14.27 0.22 12.27
N LEU A 13 -15.02 1.13 12.90
CA LEU A 13 -16.41 0.88 13.29
C LEU A 13 -17.41 0.98 12.14
N ALA A 14 -17.08 1.65 11.03
CA ALA A 14 -17.89 1.65 9.82
C ALA A 14 -17.74 0.36 8.98
N ALA A 15 -16.71 -0.44 9.26
CA ALA A 15 -16.42 -1.70 8.55
C ALA A 15 -16.71 -2.97 9.40
N GLY A 16 -17.29 -2.81 10.59
CA GLY A 16 -17.41 -3.88 11.58
C GLY A 16 -18.85 -4.16 12.00
N GLY A 17 -19.67 -4.64 11.06
CA GLY A 17 -21.04 -5.07 11.36
C GLY A 17 -21.65 -5.88 10.21
N ALA A 18 -21.29 -7.17 10.17
CA ALA A 18 -21.84 -8.21 9.29
C ALA A 18 -21.52 -8.07 7.77
N GLY A 19 -20.62 -8.93 7.28
CA GLY A 19 -20.71 -9.41 5.89
C GLY A 19 -19.64 -8.97 4.89
N ILE A 20 -18.38 -8.76 5.28
CA ILE A 20 -17.27 -8.80 4.30
C ILE A 20 -17.00 -10.28 3.99
N GLY A 21 -17.82 -10.91 3.13
CA GLY A 21 -17.64 -12.32 2.77
C GLY A 21 -18.78 -12.99 2.00
N LEU A 22 -19.97 -12.40 1.96
CA LEU A 22 -21.11 -12.97 1.21
C LEU A 22 -21.61 -12.08 0.06
N GLY A 23 -21.28 -10.79 0.03
CA GLY A 23 -21.61 -9.90 -1.09
C GLY A 23 -20.71 -10.05 -2.33
N LEU A 24 -19.52 -10.65 -2.18
CA LEU A 24 -18.56 -10.82 -3.28
C LEU A 24 -18.78 -12.11 -4.09
N LEU A 25 -19.64 -13.02 -3.61
CA LEU A 25 -19.77 -14.36 -4.19
C LEU A 25 -21.18 -14.68 -4.73
N ASP A 26 -22.20 -13.90 -4.37
CA ASP A 26 -23.60 -14.17 -4.80
C ASP A 26 -24.10 -13.26 -5.93
N GLY A 27 -23.26 -12.33 -6.39
CA GLY A 27 -23.49 -11.57 -7.61
C GLY A 27 -22.79 -12.25 -8.77
N ARG A 28 -23.52 -13.03 -9.56
CA ARG A 28 -23.12 -13.35 -10.94
C ARG A 28 -23.05 -12.06 -11.75
N HIS A 29 -21.97 -11.30 -11.55
CA HIS A 29 -21.52 -10.29 -12.47
C HIS A 29 -20.19 -10.81 -12.97
N ALA A 30 -20.28 -11.74 -13.92
CA ALA A 30 -19.33 -11.74 -15.03
C ALA A 30 -19.03 -10.27 -15.36
N ALA A 31 -17.76 -9.92 -15.53
CA ALA A 31 -17.36 -8.68 -16.15
C ALA A 31 -18.11 -8.58 -17.49
N ARG A 32 -19.32 -8.03 -17.47
CA ARG A 32 -20.07 -7.66 -18.64
C ARG A 32 -19.55 -6.29 -18.96
N ALA A 33 -18.50 -6.27 -19.78
CA ALA A 33 -18.33 -5.18 -20.71
C ALA A 33 -19.71 -4.97 -21.36
N GLY A 34 -20.33 -3.82 -21.09
CA GLY A 34 -21.54 -3.40 -21.76
C GLY A 34 -21.29 -3.45 -23.26
N ASP A 35 -22.11 -4.23 -23.94
CA ASP A 35 -22.16 -4.33 -25.39
C ASP A 35 -22.86 -3.09 -25.94
N ASP A 36 -22.10 -2.01 -26.08
CA ASP A 36 -22.51 -0.80 -26.77
C ASP A 36 -21.29 0.07 -27.14
N GLY A 37 -20.56 -0.37 -28.17
CA GLY A 37 -19.83 0.51 -29.10
C GLY A 37 -18.53 1.15 -28.62
N TYR A 38 -18.50 1.85 -27.48
CA TYR A 38 -17.32 2.42 -26.80
C TYR A 38 -17.72 2.76 -25.35
N GLY A 39 -17.86 1.75 -24.48
CA GLY A 39 -18.20 1.92 -23.07
C GLY A 39 -16.97 2.18 -22.19
N GLY A 40 -16.94 3.30 -21.48
CA GLY A 40 -15.86 3.65 -20.54
C GLY A 40 -15.83 2.78 -19.26
N PRO A 41 -14.83 2.97 -18.39
CA PRO A 41 -14.69 2.21 -17.15
C PRO A 41 -15.95 2.30 -16.28
N THR A 42 -16.38 1.16 -15.74
CA THR A 42 -17.49 1.15 -14.78
C THR A 42 -17.06 1.78 -13.46
N GLN A 43 -18.02 2.17 -12.61
CA GLN A 43 -17.70 2.66 -11.27
C GLN A 43 -16.93 1.62 -10.44
N GLY A 44 -17.17 0.32 -10.67
CA GLY A 44 -16.41 -0.76 -10.04
C GLY A 44 -14.95 -0.79 -10.50
N ASP A 45 -14.70 -0.64 -11.79
CA ASP A 45 -13.35 -0.58 -12.35
C ASP A 45 -12.57 0.61 -11.79
N ILE A 46 -13.23 1.78 -11.71
CA ILE A 46 -12.62 2.99 -11.13
C ILE A 46 -12.26 2.77 -9.66
N ALA A 47 -13.15 2.15 -8.88
CA ALA A 47 -12.89 1.89 -7.46
C ALA A 47 -11.71 0.92 -7.26
N ILE A 48 -11.58 -0.12 -8.09
CA ILE A 48 -10.45 -1.05 -8.05
C ILE A 48 -9.15 -0.32 -8.39
N LEU A 49 -9.15 0.50 -9.46
CA LEU A 49 -7.96 1.27 -9.85
C LEU A 49 -7.55 2.28 -8.78
N GLN A 50 -8.50 2.93 -8.12
CA GLN A 50 -8.22 3.82 -6.99
C GLN A 50 -7.61 3.07 -5.81
N PHE A 51 -8.12 1.87 -5.49
CA PHE A 51 -7.57 1.04 -4.44
C PHE A 51 -6.13 0.61 -4.74
N LEU A 52 -5.86 0.12 -5.95
CA LEU A 52 -4.51 -0.27 -6.36
C LEU A 52 -3.55 0.93 -6.39
N ALA A 53 -3.99 2.08 -6.88
CA ALA A 53 -3.19 3.31 -6.84
C ALA A 53 -2.85 3.74 -5.41
N ALA A 54 -3.77 3.56 -4.46
CA ALA A 54 -3.50 3.87 -3.05
C ALA A 54 -2.48 2.89 -2.45
N VAL A 55 -2.54 1.60 -2.81
CA VAL A 55 -1.55 0.60 -2.36
C VAL A 55 -0.16 0.91 -2.92
N GLU A 56 -0.07 1.19 -4.23
CA GLU A 56 1.18 1.57 -4.90
C GLU A 56 1.85 2.79 -4.24
N LEU A 57 1.06 3.81 -3.88
CA LEU A 57 1.58 4.99 -3.18
C LEU A 57 2.14 4.64 -1.80
N ILE A 58 1.48 3.76 -1.05
CA ILE A 58 1.96 3.31 0.26
C ILE A 58 3.24 2.50 0.10
N GLU A 59 3.29 1.59 -0.88
CA GLU A 59 4.49 0.79 -1.16
C GLU A 59 5.68 1.67 -1.53
N SER A 60 5.48 2.62 -2.44
CA SER A 60 6.52 3.57 -2.86
C SER A 60 7.06 4.40 -1.70
N ASP A 61 6.20 4.85 -0.78
CA ASP A 61 6.60 5.59 0.43
C ASP A 61 7.40 4.71 1.40
N LEU A 62 6.94 3.48 1.62
CA LEU A 62 7.64 2.51 2.47
C LEU A 62 9.00 2.12 1.90
N TRP A 63 9.10 1.93 0.59
CA TRP A 63 10.37 1.63 -0.07
C TRP A 63 11.37 2.78 0.07
N LEU A 64 10.93 4.03 -0.13
CA LEU A 64 11.76 5.21 0.07
C LEU A 64 12.23 5.35 1.53
N GLN A 65 11.34 5.11 2.49
CA GLN A 65 11.69 5.15 3.91
C GLN A 65 12.68 4.05 4.29
N TYR A 66 12.49 2.83 3.76
CA TYR A 66 13.45 1.76 3.93
C TYR A 66 14.82 2.17 3.37
N ALA A 67 14.87 2.60 2.10
CA ALA A 67 16.10 3.03 1.45
C ALA A 67 16.82 4.13 2.23
N GLU A 68 16.08 5.13 2.72
CA GLU A 68 16.62 6.24 3.50
C GLU A 68 17.22 5.77 4.84
N LEU A 69 16.55 4.85 5.55
CA LEU A 69 16.89 4.52 6.94
C LEU A 69 17.77 3.27 7.11
N GLY A 70 17.51 2.21 6.36
CA GLY A 70 18.14 0.90 6.55
C GLY A 70 18.56 0.20 5.26
N GLY A 71 18.15 0.71 4.11
CA GLY A 71 18.44 0.10 2.82
C GLY A 71 19.92 0.21 2.46
N VAL A 72 20.30 -0.53 1.42
CA VAL A 72 21.68 -0.61 0.95
C VAL A 72 22.08 0.68 0.21
N GLN A 73 23.35 1.08 0.35
CA GLN A 73 23.92 2.15 -0.47
C GLN A 73 24.20 1.66 -1.89
N ASP A 74 23.17 1.62 -2.71
CA ASP A 74 23.26 1.23 -4.10
C ASP A 74 22.83 2.36 -5.05
N LYS A 75 22.63 2.01 -6.33
CA LYS A 75 22.27 2.92 -7.42
C LYS A 75 20.81 2.79 -7.84
N GLU A 76 19.97 2.10 -7.07
CA GLU A 76 18.55 1.90 -7.40
C GLU A 76 17.74 3.18 -7.27
N LEU A 77 18.14 4.07 -6.36
CA LEU A 77 17.60 5.42 -6.21
C LEU A 77 18.64 6.51 -6.49
N PRO A 78 18.94 6.80 -7.77
CA PRO A 78 19.91 7.82 -8.14
C PRO A 78 19.55 9.20 -7.58
N GLY A 79 20.47 9.81 -6.84
CA GLY A 79 20.34 11.17 -6.34
C GLY A 79 19.44 11.33 -5.10
N LEU A 80 18.95 10.22 -4.52
CA LEU A 80 18.21 10.21 -3.26
C LEU A 80 19.09 9.66 -2.12
N PRO A 81 18.81 10.01 -0.86
CA PRO A 81 19.53 9.45 0.29
C PRO A 81 19.27 7.95 0.41
N THR A 82 20.34 7.14 0.45
CA THR A 82 20.29 5.70 0.72
C THR A 82 21.31 5.30 1.78
N GLY A 83 21.09 4.20 2.49
CA GLY A 83 22.08 3.64 3.43
C GLY A 83 21.82 3.84 4.92
N GLY A 84 20.91 4.73 5.29
CA GLY A 84 20.73 5.11 6.68
C GLY A 84 21.91 5.88 7.28
N SER A 85 21.82 6.08 8.59
CA SER A 85 22.96 6.53 9.39
C SER A 85 23.74 5.33 9.92
N ALA A 86 25.08 5.40 9.89
CA ALA A 86 25.94 4.34 10.42
C ALA A 86 25.56 3.80 11.82
N PRO A 87 25.23 4.64 12.83
CA PRO A 87 24.83 4.11 14.14
C PRO A 87 23.48 3.38 14.12
N TYR A 88 22.52 3.85 13.30
CA TYR A 88 21.23 3.19 13.17
C TYR A 88 21.35 1.85 12.46
N THR A 89 22.05 1.80 11.32
CA THR A 89 22.25 0.56 10.55
C THR A 89 23.02 -0.48 11.37
N ALA A 90 24.00 -0.06 12.17
CA ALA A 90 24.70 -0.94 13.10
C ALA A 90 23.79 -1.50 14.21
N ALA A 91 22.89 -0.68 14.76
CA ALA A 91 21.91 -1.15 15.74
C ALA A 91 20.91 -2.13 15.12
N LEU A 92 20.43 -1.82 13.91
CA LEU A 92 19.46 -2.61 13.16
C LEU A 92 20.04 -3.99 12.77
N SER A 93 21.33 -4.05 12.42
CA SER A 93 22.03 -5.30 12.11
C SER A 93 22.06 -6.31 13.27
N ASN A 94 21.83 -5.87 14.52
CA ASN A 94 21.68 -6.78 15.66
C ASN A 94 20.31 -7.45 15.72
N LEU A 95 19.29 -6.84 15.08
CA LEU A 95 17.91 -7.33 15.04
C LEU A 95 17.65 -8.14 13.76
N ASP A 96 18.23 -7.71 12.66
CA ASP A 96 18.10 -8.28 11.33
C ASP A 96 19.44 -8.13 10.60
N ALA A 97 20.19 -9.23 10.54
CA ALA A 97 21.55 -9.24 10.00
C ALA A 97 21.59 -9.46 8.48
N ASP A 98 20.53 -10.02 7.88
CA ASP A 98 20.41 -10.27 6.45
C ASP A 98 19.68 -9.14 5.70
N MET A 99 19.26 -8.09 6.39
CA MET A 99 18.69 -6.87 5.80
C MET A 99 19.39 -6.36 4.52
N PRO A 100 20.74 -6.33 4.40
CA PRO A 100 21.39 -5.85 3.17
C PRO A 100 21.17 -6.70 1.91
N GLN A 101 20.42 -7.81 1.99
CA GLN A 101 20.11 -8.68 0.86
C GLN A 101 18.78 -8.36 0.16
N TYR A 102 17.94 -7.53 0.78
CA TYR A 102 16.62 -7.13 0.29
C TYR A 102 16.65 -5.69 -0.21
#